data_AF-A0A4Y1MX83-F1
#
_entry.id   AF-A0A4Y1MX83-F1
#
_cell.length_a   1.000
_cell.length_b   1.000
_cell.length_c   1.000
_cell.angle_alpha   90.00
_cell.angle_beta   90.00
_cell.angle_gamma   90.00
#
_symmetry.space_group_name_H-M   'P 1'
#
loop_
_entity.id
_entity.type
_entity.pdbx_description
1 polymer ?
#
loop_
_entity_poly.entity_id
_entity_poly.type
_entity_poly.pdbx_seq_one_letter_code
_entity_poly.pdbx_strand_id
1 'polypeptide(L)'
;MSRPGARDPLAVLRRLRATEVEQAKRAFGDRLSRLAAAEQSVQAAEEALRREAALAAEPRDHAAWLPLGLRQRGEAAQAVRRAEAAAEQARVALAAARAAERAVERLQERREAEAGQRTAKSERQALDAAGLRGRTG
;
A
#
# COMPACT_ATOMS: atom_id res chain seq x y z
N MET A 1 13.46 -21.86 -28.87
CA MET A 1 13.97 -20.58 -29.42
C MET A 1 13.10 -19.44 -28.88
N SER A 2 13.61 -18.64 -27.93
CA SER A 2 12.92 -17.43 -27.47
C SER A 2 13.09 -16.33 -28.52
N ARG A 3 11.99 -15.67 -28.91
CA ARG A 3 12.03 -14.58 -29.91
C ARG A 3 12.94 -13.44 -29.43
N PRO A 4 13.91 -12.99 -30.23
CA PRO A 4 14.67 -11.79 -29.92
C PRO A 4 13.74 -10.58 -30.03
N GLY A 5 13.54 -9.86 -28.92
CA GLY A 5 12.66 -8.69 -28.83
C GLY A 5 11.46 -8.82 -27.88
N ALA A 6 11.17 -10.01 -27.35
CA ALA A 6 10.12 -10.16 -26.33
C ALA A 6 10.63 -9.61 -24.99
N ARG A 7 10.03 -8.50 -24.50
CA ARG A 7 10.28 -7.98 -23.14
C ARG A 7 10.17 -9.12 -22.14
N ASP A 8 11.16 -9.25 -21.24
CA ASP A 8 11.10 -10.22 -20.14
C ASP A 8 9.82 -9.99 -19.33
N PRO A 9 8.87 -10.97 -19.33
CA PRO A 9 7.59 -10.81 -18.65
C PRO A 9 7.74 -10.56 -17.15
N LEU A 10 8.78 -11.11 -16.50
CA LEU A 10 9.01 -10.88 -15.07
C LEU A 10 9.54 -9.48 -14.80
N ALA A 11 10.46 -8.97 -15.63
CA ALA A 11 10.88 -7.57 -15.54
C ALA A 11 9.70 -6.60 -15.73
N VAL A 12 8.76 -6.88 -16.63
CA VAL A 12 7.54 -6.08 -16.81
C VAL A 12 6.65 -6.17 -15.57
N LEU A 13 6.41 -7.38 -15.07
CA LEU A 13 5.58 -7.59 -13.89
C LEU A 13 6.17 -6.90 -12.64
N ARG A 14 7.50 -6.94 -12.47
CA ARG A 14 8.19 -6.24 -11.38
C ARG A 14 7.97 -4.73 -11.43
N ARG A 15 8.11 -4.12 -12.63
CA ARG A 15 7.83 -2.69 -12.82
C ARG A 15 6.38 -2.33 -12.50
N LEU A 16 5.44 -3.21 -12.90
CA LEU A 16 4.03 -3.05 -12.56
C LEU A 16 3.81 -3.08 -11.05
N ARG A 17 4.37 -4.08 -10.34
CA ARG A 17 4.24 -4.18 -8.88
C ARG A 17 4.84 -2.98 -8.15
N ALA A 18 6.02 -2.51 -8.58
CA ALA A 18 6.62 -1.30 -8.01
C ALA A 18 5.70 -0.07 -8.20
N THR A 19 5.06 0.06 -9.37
CA THR A 19 4.09 1.14 -9.63
C THR A 19 2.87 1.04 -8.72
N GLU A 20 2.33 -0.17 -8.52
CA GLU A 20 1.19 -0.42 -7.62
C GLU A 20 1.54 -0.09 -6.16
N VAL A 21 2.76 -0.39 -5.71
CA VAL A 21 3.24 -0.03 -4.37
C VAL A 21 3.31 1.49 -4.21
N GLU A 22 3.84 2.21 -5.19
CA GLU A 22 3.88 3.68 -5.15
C GLU A 22 2.47 4.30 -5.17
N GLN A 23 1.54 3.74 -5.94
CA GLN A 23 0.14 4.16 -5.91
C GLN A 23 -0.51 3.91 -4.54
N ALA A 24 -0.27 2.74 -3.94
CA ALA A 24 -0.78 2.42 -2.62
C ALA A 24 -0.19 3.31 -1.52
N LYS A 25 1.10 3.68 -1.61
CA LYS A 25 1.75 4.64 -0.70
C LYS A 25 1.08 6.02 -0.78
N ARG A 26 0.87 6.53 -2.00
CA ARG A 26 0.19 7.83 -2.21
C ARG A 26 -1.23 7.80 -1.66
N ALA A 27 -1.99 6.76 -2.02
CA ALA A 27 -3.35 6.59 -1.52
C ALA A 27 -3.38 6.53 0.02
N PHE A 28 -2.47 5.80 0.65
CA PHE A 28 -2.37 5.74 2.11
C PHE A 28 -2.04 7.11 2.72
N GLY A 29 -1.08 7.84 2.15
CA GLY A 29 -0.76 9.21 2.54
C GLY A 29 -1.98 10.14 2.46
N ASP A 30 -2.71 10.11 1.35
CA ASP A 30 -3.94 10.91 1.17
C ASP A 30 -5.01 10.56 2.22
N ARG A 31 -5.14 9.27 2.60
CA ARG A 31 -6.08 8.86 3.66
C ARG A 31 -5.66 9.36 5.03
N LEU A 32 -4.35 9.33 5.35
CA LEU A 32 -3.84 9.89 6.59
C LEU A 32 -4.07 11.40 6.67
N SER A 33 -3.84 12.14 5.58
CA SER A 33 -4.13 13.58 5.53
C SER A 33 -5.61 13.89 5.75
N ARG A 34 -6.51 13.08 5.17
CA ARG A 34 -7.97 13.22 5.40
C ARG A 34 -8.37 12.88 6.83
N LEU A 35 -7.74 11.90 7.45
CA LEU A 35 -7.95 11.57 8.86
C LEU A 35 -7.54 12.75 9.75
N ALA A 36 -6.34 13.29 9.56
CA ALA A 36 -5.87 14.45 10.31
C ALA A 36 -6.80 15.68 10.14
N ALA A 37 -7.30 15.93 8.92
CA ALA A 37 -8.26 17.00 8.67
C ALA A 37 -9.62 16.75 9.37
N ALA A 38 -10.09 15.51 9.41
CA ALA A 38 -11.33 15.16 10.13
C ALA A 38 -11.17 15.33 11.65
N GLU A 39 -10.02 14.95 12.21
CA GLU A 39 -9.71 15.15 13.63
C GLU A 39 -9.68 16.64 13.99
N GLN A 40 -9.05 17.47 13.15
CA GLN A 40 -9.09 18.93 13.31
C GLN A 40 -10.51 19.49 13.25
N SER A 41 -11.37 18.94 12.39
CA SER A 41 -12.77 19.36 12.31
C SER A 41 -13.55 19.04 13.59
N VAL A 42 -13.25 17.94 14.28
CA VAL A 42 -13.85 17.63 15.59
C VAL A 42 -13.41 18.65 16.63
N GLN A 43 -12.10 18.93 16.71
CA GLN A 43 -11.57 19.93 17.63
C GLN A 43 -12.20 21.32 17.39
N ALA A 44 -12.32 21.72 16.13
CA ALA A 44 -12.95 22.99 15.76
C ALA A 44 -14.44 23.04 16.15
N ALA A 45 -15.19 21.95 15.98
CA ALA A 45 -16.59 21.87 16.38
C ALA A 45 -16.75 21.94 17.91
N GLU A 46 -15.86 21.30 18.67
CA GLU A 46 -15.84 21.35 20.14
C GLU A 46 -15.44 22.73 20.66
N GLU A 47 -14.48 23.40 20.03
CA GLU A 47 -14.14 24.79 20.33
C GLU A 47 -15.27 25.76 20.04
N ALA A 48 -15.98 25.59 18.92
CA ALA A 48 -17.14 26.39 18.59
C ALA A 48 -18.22 26.24 19.67
N LEU A 49 -18.55 25.00 20.07
CA LEU A 49 -19.49 24.74 21.16
C LEU A 49 -19.06 25.40 22.48
N ARG A 50 -17.77 25.35 22.83
CA ARG A 50 -17.24 25.99 24.04
C ARG A 50 -17.33 27.52 23.98
N ARG A 51 -17.03 28.12 22.82
CA ARG A 51 -17.13 29.58 22.62
C ARG A 51 -18.58 30.05 22.73
N GLU A 52 -19.51 29.37 22.07
CA GLU A 52 -20.94 29.70 22.16
C GLU A 52 -21.48 29.52 23.58
N ALA A 53 -21.05 28.46 24.29
CA ALA A 53 -21.41 28.24 25.68
C ALA A 53 -20.93 29.37 26.61
N ALA A 54 -19.74 29.92 26.36
CA ALA A 54 -19.18 31.03 27.14
C ALA A 54 -19.88 32.38 26.87
N LEU A 55 -20.51 32.54 25.70
CA LEU A 55 -21.24 33.75 25.32
C LEU A 55 -22.71 33.74 25.78
N ALA A 56 -23.28 32.56 26.03
CA ALA A 56 -24.64 32.43 26.52
C ALA A 56 -24.76 32.98 27.95
N ALA A 57 -25.61 34.00 28.14
CA ALA A 57 -25.84 34.61 29.44
C ALA A 57 -26.98 33.91 30.19
N GLU A 58 -27.96 33.37 29.45
CA GLU A 58 -29.11 32.68 30.00
C GLU A 58 -29.35 31.30 29.35
N PRO A 59 -30.01 30.36 30.07
CA PRO A 59 -30.30 29.03 29.54
C PRO A 59 -31.08 29.01 28.22
N ARG A 60 -31.93 30.02 27.98
CA ARG A 60 -32.71 30.17 26.74
C ARG A 60 -31.84 30.45 25.52
N ASP A 61 -30.65 31.03 25.70
CA ASP A 61 -29.74 31.37 24.61
C ASP A 61 -29.17 30.11 23.96
N HIS A 62 -29.08 29.00 24.70
CA HIS A 62 -28.64 27.70 24.18
C HIS A 62 -29.64 27.06 23.21
N ALA A 63 -30.94 27.35 23.35
CA ALA A 63 -31.98 26.65 22.60
C ALA A 63 -31.85 26.84 21.08
N ALA A 64 -31.32 27.97 20.64
CA ALA A 64 -31.16 28.29 19.22
C ALA A 64 -29.95 27.59 18.56
N TRP A 65 -28.82 27.43 19.26
CA TRP A 65 -27.57 26.96 18.65
C TRP A 65 -27.12 25.57 19.10
N LEU A 66 -27.49 25.13 20.31
CA LEU A 66 -26.99 23.88 20.89
C LEU A 66 -27.37 22.64 20.07
N PRO A 67 -28.63 22.48 19.58
CA PRO A 67 -28.97 21.33 18.75
C PRO A 67 -28.15 21.27 17.45
N LEU A 68 -27.91 22.43 16.82
CA LEU A 68 -27.10 22.54 15.61
C LEU A 68 -25.65 22.17 15.89
N GLY A 69 -25.05 22.70 16.95
CA GLY A 69 -23.67 22.42 17.32
C GLY A 69 -23.45 20.95 17.71
N LEU A 70 -24.39 20.34 18.43
CA LEU A 70 -24.34 18.90 18.75
C LEU A 70 -24.42 18.03 17.49
N ARG A 71 -25.26 18.42 16.51
CA ARG A 71 -25.33 17.74 15.21
C ARG A 71 -23.99 17.86 14.47
N GLN A 72 -23.42 19.05 14.38
CA GLN A 72 -22.12 19.28 13.72
C GLN A 72 -20.99 18.48 14.37
N ARG A 73 -20.92 18.44 15.71
CA ARG A 73 -19.97 17.59 16.44
C ARG A 73 -20.17 16.11 16.10
N GLY A 74 -21.42 15.67 16.04
CA GLY A 74 -21.78 14.29 15.66
C GLY A 74 -21.34 13.94 14.24
N GLU A 75 -21.57 14.83 13.28
CA GLU A 75 -21.14 14.68 11.88
C GLU A 75 -19.62 14.64 11.75
N ALA A 76 -18.90 15.52 12.45
CA ALA A 76 -17.44 15.53 12.50
C ALA A 76 -16.89 14.23 13.10
N ALA A 77 -17.46 13.75 14.21
CA ALA A 77 -17.06 12.49 14.82
C ALA A 77 -17.33 11.27 13.90
N GLN A 78 -18.42 11.29 13.13
CA GLN A 78 -18.66 10.27 12.11
C GLN A 78 -17.65 10.36 10.95
N ALA A 79 -17.24 11.57 10.56
CA ALA A 79 -16.23 11.76 9.53
C ALA A 79 -14.88 11.17 9.94
N VAL A 80 -14.46 11.35 11.21
CA VAL A 80 -13.27 10.70 11.77
C VAL A 80 -13.36 9.19 11.65
N ARG A 81 -14.44 8.56 12.14
CA ARG A 81 -14.62 7.09 12.05
C ARG A 81 -14.54 6.57 10.61
N ARG A 82 -15.13 7.29 9.65
CA ARG A 82 -15.03 6.93 8.22
C ARG A 82 -13.61 7.09 7.69
N ALA A 83 -12.90 8.14 8.09
CA ALA A 83 -11.52 8.39 7.68
C ALA A 83 -10.55 7.36 8.27
N GLU A 84 -10.72 6.98 9.55
CA GLU A 84 -9.98 5.90 10.21
C GLU A 84 -10.16 4.58 9.47
N ALA A 85 -11.40 4.18 9.20
CA ALA A 85 -11.69 2.96 8.46
C ALA A 85 -11.05 2.97 7.05
N ALA A 86 -11.10 4.12 6.36
CA ALA A 86 -10.48 4.27 5.05
C ALA A 86 -8.94 4.23 5.10
N ALA A 87 -8.32 4.81 6.14
CA ALA A 87 -6.88 4.77 6.35
C ALA A 87 -6.42 3.32 6.65
N GLU A 88 -7.18 2.59 7.46
CA GLU A 88 -6.90 1.19 7.76
C GLU A 88 -7.02 0.30 6.51
N GLN A 89 -8.07 0.48 5.70
CA GLN A 89 -8.21 -0.20 4.41
C GLN A 89 -7.01 0.09 3.48
N ALA A 90 -6.58 1.35 3.40
CA ALA A 90 -5.41 1.73 2.61
C ALA A 90 -4.10 1.13 3.14
N ARG A 91 -3.95 1.01 4.47
CA ARG A 91 -2.81 0.34 5.11
C ARG A 91 -2.74 -1.14 4.73
N VAL A 92 -3.88 -1.85 4.79
CA VAL A 92 -3.99 -3.25 4.37
C VAL A 92 -3.68 -3.40 2.88
N ALA A 93 -4.18 -2.50 2.02
CA ALA A 93 -3.90 -2.50 0.59
C ALA A 93 -2.40 -2.30 0.29
N LEU A 94 -1.73 -1.38 0.99
CA LEU A 94 -0.28 -1.18 0.87
C LEU A 94 0.51 -2.42 1.32
N ALA A 95 0.09 -3.07 2.40
CA ALA A 95 0.71 -4.32 2.85
C ALA A 95 0.57 -5.43 1.80
N ALA A 96 -0.61 -5.56 1.18
CA ALA A 96 -0.87 -6.51 0.10
C ALA A 96 -0.03 -6.21 -1.14
N ALA A 97 0.08 -4.95 -1.57
CA ALA A 97 0.91 -4.53 -2.69
C ALA A 97 2.39 -4.90 -2.48
N ARG A 98 2.94 -4.62 -1.29
CA ARG A 98 4.31 -5.00 -0.91
C ARG A 98 4.51 -6.52 -0.86
N ALA A 99 3.50 -7.27 -0.41
CA ALA A 99 3.56 -8.72 -0.42
C ALA A 99 3.61 -9.28 -1.85
N ALA A 100 2.83 -8.71 -2.77
CA ALA A 100 2.83 -9.09 -4.17
C ALA A 100 4.15 -8.72 -4.88
N GLU A 101 4.73 -7.55 -4.59
CA GLU A 101 6.06 -7.17 -5.07
C GLU A 101 7.13 -8.18 -4.66
N ARG A 102 7.23 -8.49 -3.36
CA ARG A 102 8.19 -9.50 -2.86
C ARG A 102 7.95 -10.90 -3.43
N ALA A 103 6.71 -11.25 -3.77
CA ALA A 103 6.42 -12.53 -4.40
C ALA A 103 7.02 -12.60 -5.82
N VAL A 104 7.00 -11.51 -6.56
CA VAL A 104 7.62 -11.42 -7.89
C VAL A 104 9.14 -11.46 -7.80
N GLU A 105 9.73 -10.76 -6.82
CA GLU A 105 11.19 -10.82 -6.55
C GLU A 105 11.63 -12.27 -6.29
N ARG A 106 10.96 -12.98 -5.36
CA ARG A 106 11.26 -14.39 -5.06
C ARG A 106 11.08 -15.31 -6.27
N LEU A 107 10.12 -15.03 -7.16
CA LEU A 107 9.93 -15.80 -8.38
C LEU A 107 11.08 -15.59 -9.36
N GLN A 108 11.58 -14.36 -9.47
CA GLN A 108 12.72 -14.03 -10.30
C GLN A 108 13.99 -14.73 -9.79
N GLU A 109 14.29 -14.63 -8.50
CA GLU A 109 15.42 -15.31 -7.85
C GLU A 109 15.41 -16.82 -8.11
N ARG A 110 14.23 -17.46 -7.98
CA ARG A 110 14.07 -18.89 -8.26
C ARG A 110 14.38 -19.23 -9.71
N ARG A 111 13.90 -18.41 -10.67
CA ARG A 111 14.18 -18.65 -12.10
C ARG A 111 15.65 -18.49 -12.45
N GLU A 112 16.32 -17.51 -11.86
CA GLU A 112 17.75 -17.29 -12.04
C GLU A 112 18.55 -18.47 -11.46
N ALA A 113 18.19 -18.94 -10.26
CA ALA A 113 18.81 -20.12 -9.66
C ALA A 113 18.60 -21.39 -10.50
N GLU A 114 17.39 -21.63 -11.01
CA GLU A 114 17.09 -22.77 -11.89
C GLU A 114 17.87 -22.70 -13.21
N ALA A 115 18.01 -21.49 -13.80
CA ALA A 115 18.80 -21.31 -15.00
C ALA A 115 20.28 -21.61 -14.76
N GLY A 116 20.84 -21.12 -13.64
CA GLY A 116 22.21 -21.41 -13.23
C GLY A 116 22.47 -22.91 -13.03
N GLN A 117 21.56 -23.61 -12.36
CA GLN A 117 21.65 -25.07 -12.18
C GLN A 117 21.64 -25.82 -13.51
N ARG A 118 20.82 -25.40 -14.47
CA ARG A 118 20.76 -26.02 -15.81
C ARG A 118 22.07 -25.81 -16.57
N THR A 119 22.64 -24.61 -16.54
CA THR A 119 23.93 -24.31 -17.17
C THR A 119 25.03 -25.17 -16.55
N ALA A 120 25.16 -25.18 -15.22
CA ALA A 120 26.17 -25.99 -14.52
C ALA A 120 26.03 -27.49 -14.81
N LYS A 121 24.79 -28.00 -14.86
CA LYS A 121 24.52 -29.40 -15.24
C LYS A 121 24.96 -29.69 -16.67
N SER A 122 24.68 -28.78 -17.61
CA SER A 122 25.07 -28.94 -19.01
C SER A 122 26.59 -28.88 -19.22
N GLU A 123 27.29 -28.00 -18.51
CA GLU A 123 28.75 -27.89 -18.53
C GLU A 123 29.41 -29.16 -17.97
N ARG A 124 28.90 -29.67 -16.83
CA ARG A 124 29.39 -30.92 -16.25
C ARG A 124 29.20 -32.09 -17.22
N GLN A 125 28.02 -32.22 -17.83
CA GLN A 125 27.75 -33.25 -18.84
C GLN A 125 28.69 -33.14 -20.05
N ALA A 126 29.00 -31.91 -20.50
CA ALA A 126 29.94 -31.69 -21.60
C ALA A 126 31.36 -32.13 -21.23
N LEU A 127 31.83 -31.82 -20.02
CA LEU A 127 33.14 -32.24 -19.50
C LEU A 127 33.22 -33.76 -19.36
N ASP A 128 32.20 -34.40 -18.77
CA ASP A 128 32.14 -35.86 -18.62
C ASP A 128 32.20 -36.56 -20.00
N ALA A 129 31.45 -36.05 -20.99
CA ALA A 129 31.44 -36.58 -22.35
C ALA A 129 32.77 -36.35 -23.11
N ALA A 130 33.50 -35.27 -22.82
CA ALA A 130 34.84 -35.04 -23.37
C ALA A 130 35.87 -36.00 -22.75
N GLY A 131 35.81 -36.20 -21.43
CA GLY A 131 36.71 -37.10 -20.70
C GLY A 131 36.54 -38.59 -21.04
N LEU A 132 35.34 -39.02 -21.44
CA LEU A 132 35.09 -40.38 -21.94
C LEU A 132 35.72 -40.60 -23.32
N ARG A 133 35.63 -39.63 -24.23
CA ARG A 133 36.20 -39.72 -25.59
C ARG A 133 37.73 -39.76 -25.60
N GLY A 134 38.38 -38.99 -24.73
CA GLY A 134 39.85 -38.99 -24.62
C GLY A 134 40.44 -40.23 -23.96
N ARG A 135 39.61 -41.13 -23.41
CA ARG A 135 40.06 -42.38 -22.77
C ARG A 135 39.90 -43.62 -23.67
N THR A 136 39.13 -43.47 -24.75
CA THR A 136 38.82 -44.54 -25.71
C THR A 136 39.56 -44.37 -27.05
N GLY A 137 40.36 -43.32 -27.21
CA GLY A 137 41.28 -43.12 -28.34
C GLY A 137 42.71 -43.21 -27.85
#